data_AF-K2B862-F1
#
_entry.id   AF-K2B862-F1
#
_cell.length_a   1.000
_cell.length_b   1.000
_cell.length_c   1.000
_cell.angle_alpha   90.00
_cell.angle_beta   90.00
_cell.angle_gamma   90.00
#
_symmetry.space_group_name_H-M   'P 1'
#
loop_
_entity.id
_entity.type
_entity.pdbx_description
1 polymer ?
#
loop_
_entity_poly.entity_id
_entity_poly.type
_entity_poly.pdbx_seq_one_letter_code
_entity_poly.pdbx_strand_id
1 'polypeptide(L)'
;MRIEKKTWPEYFQLILDGKKTYDLRMADFECREGDVLVLREWNPETKEYTGRILEKEVTFVGKINGMSFWKKEDLEKHGLQCMALKSESEGISKEIFEKEIAICKRHYQKKQCCAWGKCENCAAPLLLQKLYNGEIIEEKEAVKKFKNDALL
;
A
#
# COMPACT_ATOMS: atom_id res chain seq x y z
N MET A 1 14.36 -4.86 -15.06
CA MET A 1 15.71 -4.65 -14.48
C MET A 1 15.57 -4.36 -12.99
N ARG A 2 16.61 -4.62 -12.18
CA ARG A 2 16.66 -4.23 -10.76
C ARG A 2 17.55 -3.01 -10.60
N ILE A 3 17.04 -1.93 -10.01
CA ILE A 3 17.71 -0.63 -9.89
C ILE A 3 17.89 -0.32 -8.40
N GLU A 4 19.14 -0.33 -7.92
CA GLU A 4 19.44 0.00 -6.52
C GLU A 4 19.53 1.50 -6.28
N LYS A 5 18.84 1.99 -5.25
CA LYS A 5 18.90 3.39 -4.83
C LYS A 5 18.88 3.52 -3.31
N LYS A 6 19.54 4.56 -2.80
CA LYS A 6 19.39 4.98 -1.40
C LYS A 6 18.00 5.58 -1.19
N THR A 7 17.45 5.36 0.01
CA THR A 7 16.27 6.07 0.51
C THR A 7 16.50 6.47 1.97
N TRP A 8 15.97 7.61 2.38
CA TRP A 8 16.05 8.05 3.76
C TRP A 8 15.04 7.29 4.65
N PRO A 9 15.29 7.18 5.97
CA PRO A 9 14.43 6.39 6.86
C PRO A 9 12.97 6.85 6.86
N GLU A 10 12.72 8.16 6.80
CA GLU A 10 11.37 8.72 6.75
C GLU A 10 10.61 8.28 5.49
N TYR A 11 11.24 8.36 4.32
CA TYR A 11 10.62 7.91 3.06
C TYR A 11 10.53 6.39 3.00
N PHE A 12 11.51 5.67 3.52
CA PHE A 12 11.47 4.21 3.63
C PHE A 12 10.22 3.78 4.40
N GLN A 13 9.98 4.38 5.57
CA GLN A 13 8.83 4.03 6.39
C GLN A 13 7.51 4.41 5.72
N LEU A 14 7.42 5.58 5.07
CA LEU A 14 6.21 5.97 4.33
C LEU A 14 5.88 5.04 3.15
N ILE A 15 6.91 4.53 2.46
CA ILE A 15 6.76 3.57 1.36
C ILE A 15 6.40 2.19 1.90
N LEU A 16 7.01 1.77 3.02
CA LEU A 16 6.67 0.53 3.72
C LEU A 16 5.21 0.53 4.20
N ASP A 17 4.76 1.64 4.79
CA ASP A 17 3.39 1.85 5.25
C ASP A 17 2.36 1.95 4.11
N GLY A 18 2.80 2.01 2.85
CA GLY A 18 1.93 2.24 1.69
C GLY A 18 1.37 3.67 1.58
N LYS A 19 1.78 4.60 2.45
CA LYS A 19 1.35 6.02 2.44
C LYS A 19 1.98 6.80 1.28
N LYS A 20 3.19 6.41 0.88
CA LYS A 20 3.92 7.00 -0.25
C LYS A 20 4.08 5.95 -1.34
N THR A 21 3.39 6.16 -2.46
CA THR A 21 3.32 5.23 -3.60
C THR A 21 4.11 5.72 -4.82
N TYR A 22 5.09 6.59 -4.62
CA TYR A 22 5.94 7.12 -5.69
C TYR A 22 7.33 7.51 -5.19
N ASP A 23 8.31 7.51 -6.07
CA ASP A 23 9.68 7.98 -5.85
C ASP A 23 10.05 9.01 -6.93
N LEU A 24 10.48 10.21 -6.51
CA LEU A 24 10.84 11.32 -7.39
C LEU A 24 12.35 11.50 -7.35
N ARG A 25 13.01 11.45 -8.52
CA ARG A 25 14.47 11.54 -8.64
C ARG A 25 14.89 12.38 -9.83
N MET A 26 16.16 12.76 -9.86
CA MET A 26 16.79 13.21 -11.09
C MET A 26 16.71 12.10 -12.15
N ALA A 27 16.47 12.50 -13.40
CA ALA A 27 16.43 11.58 -14.53
C ALA A 27 17.83 11.28 -15.10
N ASP A 28 18.78 11.00 -14.21
CA ASP A 28 20.18 10.62 -14.52
C ASP A 28 20.39 9.10 -14.68
N PHE A 29 19.30 8.32 -14.68
CA PHE A 29 19.30 6.88 -14.93
C PHE A 29 18.06 6.44 -15.69
N GLU A 30 18.15 5.34 -16.43
CA GLU A 30 16.99 4.73 -17.09
C GLU A 30 16.17 3.90 -16.10
N CYS A 31 14.86 4.11 -16.12
CA CYS A 31 13.85 3.33 -15.41
C CYS A 31 12.62 3.21 -16.31
N ARG A 32 12.02 2.02 -16.37
CA ARG A 32 10.85 1.70 -17.20
C ARG A 32 9.79 1.01 -16.34
N GLU A 33 8.56 1.02 -16.83
CA GLU A 33 7.48 0.22 -16.24
C GLU A 33 7.87 -1.27 -16.21
N GLY A 34 7.56 -1.95 -15.11
CA GLY A 34 7.96 -3.33 -14.84
C GLY A 34 9.39 -3.49 -14.27
N ASP A 35 10.19 -2.42 -14.17
CA ASP A 35 11.44 -2.46 -13.41
C ASP A 35 11.18 -2.55 -11.90
N VAL A 36 12.17 -3.03 -11.15
CA VAL A 36 12.12 -3.11 -9.68
C VAL A 36 13.11 -2.12 -9.09
N LEU A 37 12.61 -1.16 -8.31
CA LEU A 37 13.44 -0.30 -7.46
C LEU A 37 13.75 -1.03 -6.16
N VAL A 38 15.05 -1.20 -5.90
CA VAL A 38 15.59 -1.75 -4.66
C VAL A 38 16.05 -0.57 -3.79
N LEU A 39 15.20 -0.17 -2.86
CA LEU A 39 15.39 0.95 -1.96
C LEU A 39 16.10 0.49 -0.69
N ARG A 40 17.36 0.91 -0.53
CA ARG A 40 18.19 0.60 0.63
C ARG A 40 18.16 1.76 1.61
N GLU A 41 17.71 1.50 2.84
CA GLU A 41 17.63 2.55 3.86
C GLU A 41 19.02 3.03 4.24
N TRP A 42 19.23 4.34 4.13
CA TRP A 42 20.48 5.02 4.44
C TRP A 42 20.24 6.04 5.55
N ASN A 43 20.92 5.88 6.68
CA ASN A 43 20.85 6.83 7.79
C ASN A 43 21.83 8.00 7.52
N PRO A 44 21.35 9.25 7.33
CA PRO A 44 22.22 10.39 7.05
C PRO A 44 23.07 10.83 8.26
N GLU A 45 22.65 10.52 9.48
CA GLU A 45 23.36 10.87 10.72
C GLU A 45 24.57 9.95 10.93
N THR A 46 24.37 8.64 10.84
CA THR A 46 25.47 7.65 10.99
C THR A 46 26.27 7.47 9.70
N LYS A 47 25.72 7.90 8.55
CA LYS A 47 26.29 7.70 7.21
C LYS A 47 26.49 6.22 6.88
N GLU A 48 25.54 5.38 7.30
CA GLU A 48 25.57 3.94 7.08
C GLU A 48 24.23 3.42 6.56
N TYR A 49 24.27 2.26 5.90
CA TYR A 49 23.06 1.50 5.60
C TYR A 49 22.59 0.81 6.88
N THR A 50 21.28 0.89 7.17
CA THR A 50 20.71 0.23 8.36
C THR A 50 20.51 -1.27 8.18
N GLY A 51 20.65 -1.76 6.94
CA GLY A 51 20.37 -3.14 6.54
C GLY A 51 18.94 -3.37 6.06
N ARG A 52 18.02 -2.41 6.23
CA ARG A 52 16.66 -2.51 5.72
C ARG A 52 16.61 -2.29 4.20
N ILE A 53 15.81 -3.09 3.51
CA ILE A 53 15.64 -3.07 2.05
C ILE A 53 14.15 -3.16 1.71
N LEU A 54 13.70 -2.37 0.75
CA LEU A 54 12.40 -2.52 0.09
C LEU A 54 12.60 -2.75 -1.40
N GLU A 55 11.77 -3.64 -1.95
CA GLU A 55 11.69 -3.84 -3.38
C GLU A 55 10.30 -3.42 -3.85
N LYS A 56 10.24 -2.57 -4.85
CA LYS A 56 8.99 -2.05 -5.41
C LYS A 56 9.02 -2.11 -6.91
N GLU A 57 8.02 -2.78 -7.48
CA GLU A 57 7.77 -2.74 -8.93
C GLU A 57 7.33 -1.33 -9.33
N VAL A 58 7.88 -0.83 -10.42
CA VAL A 58 7.53 0.46 -11.00
C VAL A 58 6.36 0.26 -11.96
N THR A 59 5.22 0.89 -11.67
CA THR A 59 3.99 0.73 -12.46
C THR A 59 3.77 1.85 -13.46
N PHE A 60 4.45 2.99 -13.28
CA PHE A 60 4.38 4.12 -14.20
C PHE A 60 5.65 4.99 -14.06
N VAL A 61 6.12 5.57 -15.16
CA VAL A 61 7.24 6.52 -15.16
C VAL A 61 6.85 7.82 -15.87
N GLY A 62 6.75 8.91 -15.12
CA GLY A 62 6.55 10.27 -15.64
C GLY A 62 7.86 11.06 -15.66
N LYS A 63 8.25 11.61 -16.81
CA LYS A 63 9.41 12.51 -16.94
C LYS A 63 8.95 13.97 -16.96
N ILE A 64 9.62 14.81 -16.19
CA ILE A 64 9.32 16.24 -16.06
C ILE A 64 10.56 17.04 -16.44
N ASN A 65 10.39 17.94 -17.41
CA ASN A 65 11.43 18.89 -17.82
C ASN A 65 11.00 20.30 -17.36
N GLY A 66 11.89 21.04 -16.69
CA GLY A 66 11.71 22.47 -16.42
C GLY A 66 10.97 22.86 -15.11
N MET A 67 11.41 22.36 -13.94
CA MET A 67 10.96 22.87 -12.63
C MET A 67 12.08 23.60 -11.88
N SER A 68 11.82 24.80 -11.36
CA SER A 68 12.83 25.77 -10.88
C SER A 68 13.37 25.59 -9.44
N PHE A 69 13.35 24.38 -8.88
CA PHE A 69 13.74 24.15 -7.46
C PHE A 69 15.19 23.70 -7.25
N TRP A 70 15.90 23.30 -8.31
CA TRP A 70 17.31 22.90 -8.25
C TRP A 70 18.18 23.88 -9.04
N LYS A 71 19.51 23.79 -8.87
CA LYS A 71 20.46 24.57 -9.69
C LYS A 71 20.14 24.30 -11.17
N LYS A 72 20.01 25.39 -11.94
CA LYS A 72 19.59 25.33 -13.35
C LYS A 72 20.44 24.36 -14.17
N GLU A 73 21.75 24.33 -13.91
CA GLU A 73 22.69 23.53 -14.71
C GLU A 73 22.38 22.01 -14.70
N ASP A 74 22.05 21.44 -13.54
CA ASP A 74 21.79 19.99 -13.42
C ASP A 74 20.39 19.60 -13.94
N LEU A 75 19.41 20.47 -13.75
CA LEU A 75 18.04 20.29 -14.27
C LEU A 75 17.97 20.39 -15.78
N GLU A 76 18.68 21.34 -16.36
CA GLU A 76 18.74 21.54 -17.82
C GLU A 76 19.34 20.32 -18.52
N LYS A 77 20.23 19.59 -17.86
CA LYS A 77 20.90 18.42 -18.43
C LYS A 77 20.10 17.12 -18.32
N HIS A 78 19.43 16.88 -17.19
CA HIS A 78 18.85 15.56 -16.90
C HIS A 78 17.33 15.58 -16.66
N GLY A 79 16.72 16.67 -16.19
CA GLY A 79 15.31 16.70 -15.80
C GLY A 79 15.01 15.83 -14.57
N LEU A 80 13.71 15.61 -14.29
CA LEU A 80 13.23 14.76 -13.20
C LEU A 80 12.44 13.55 -13.75
N GLN A 81 12.46 12.45 -13.01
CA GLN A 81 11.56 11.32 -13.21
C GLN A 81 10.82 11.00 -11.91
N CYS A 82 9.51 10.81 -12.04
CA CYS A 82 8.63 10.30 -10.99
C CYS A 82 8.24 8.88 -11.35
N MET A 83 8.51 7.94 -10.44
CA MET A 83 8.22 6.52 -10.62
C MET A 83 7.10 6.15 -9.65
N ALA A 84 5.95 5.71 -10.16
CA ALA A 84 4.90 5.14 -9.33
C ALA A 84 5.35 3.75 -8.85
N LEU A 85 5.17 3.49 -7.56
CA LEU A 85 5.55 2.26 -6.90
C LEU A 85 4.30 1.43 -6.64
N LYS A 86 4.35 0.15 -6.98
CA LYS A 86 3.30 -0.80 -6.65
C LYS A 86 3.09 -0.85 -5.13
N SER A 87 1.89 -0.48 -4.69
CA SER A 87 1.49 -0.64 -3.29
C SER A 87 1.11 -2.09 -3.05
N GLU A 88 1.61 -2.68 -1.95
CA GLU A 88 1.16 -3.99 -1.47
C GLU A 88 -0.15 -3.89 -0.69
N SER A 89 -0.59 -2.67 -0.38
CA SER A 89 -1.77 -2.39 0.43
C SER A 89 -3.04 -2.45 -0.43
N GLU A 90 -3.43 -3.65 -0.84
CA GLU A 90 -4.82 -3.92 -1.19
C GLU A 90 -5.53 -4.43 0.07
N GLY A 91 -5.73 -3.50 1.02
CA GLY A 91 -6.61 -3.66 2.17
C GLY A 91 -5.98 -4.20 3.46
N ILE A 92 -6.69 -5.04 4.23
CA ILE A 92 -6.35 -5.42 5.61
C ILE A 92 -5.63 -6.77 5.67
N SER A 93 -4.72 -6.94 6.65
CA SER A 93 -4.04 -8.22 6.86
C SER A 93 -5.02 -9.30 7.33
N LYS A 94 -4.67 -10.58 7.09
CA LYS A 94 -5.45 -11.73 7.57
C LYS A 94 -5.70 -11.66 9.09
N GLU A 95 -4.70 -11.25 9.85
CA GLU A 95 -4.81 -11.09 11.31
C GLU A 95 -5.84 -10.02 11.69
N ILE A 96 -5.85 -8.87 11.01
CA ILE A 96 -6.84 -7.81 11.25
C ILE A 96 -8.23 -8.31 10.85
N PHE A 97 -8.35 -8.94 9.68
CA PHE A 97 -9.60 -9.51 9.19
C PHE A 97 -10.20 -10.50 10.20
N GLU A 98 -9.42 -11.48 10.67
CA GLU A 98 -9.87 -12.48 11.64
C GLU A 98 -10.30 -11.85 12.98
N LYS A 99 -9.56 -10.85 13.47
CA LYS A 99 -9.92 -10.11 14.69
C LYS A 99 -11.25 -9.36 14.54
N GLU A 100 -11.43 -8.63 13.44
CA GLU A 100 -12.65 -7.87 13.16
C GLU A 100 -13.87 -8.79 12.94
N ILE A 101 -13.69 -9.90 12.23
CA ILE A 101 -14.74 -10.92 12.06
C ILE A 101 -15.11 -11.56 13.40
N ALA A 102 -14.14 -11.84 14.28
CA ALA A 102 -14.41 -12.39 15.61
C ALA A 102 -15.23 -11.42 16.48
N ILE A 103 -14.99 -10.11 16.37
CA ILE A 103 -15.81 -9.07 17.02
C ILE A 103 -17.24 -9.10 16.45
N CYS A 104 -17.38 -9.14 15.12
CA CYS A 104 -18.69 -9.24 14.45
C CYS A 104 -19.47 -10.49 14.90
N LYS A 105 -18.82 -11.66 14.94
CA LYS A 105 -19.39 -12.93 15.39
C LYS A 105 -19.91 -12.83 16.81
N ARG A 106 -19.12 -12.28 17.73
CA ARG A 106 -19.49 -12.11 19.14
C ARG A 106 -20.75 -11.26 19.30
N HIS A 107 -20.86 -10.14 18.58
CA HIS A 107 -22.05 -9.28 18.64
C HIS A 107 -23.28 -9.95 18.02
N TYR A 108 -23.11 -10.62 16.88
CA TYR A 108 -24.17 -11.37 16.23
C TYR A 108 -24.76 -12.45 17.15
N GLN A 109 -23.91 -13.29 17.76
CA GLN A 109 -24.33 -14.36 18.67
C GLN A 109 -25.03 -13.83 19.94
N LYS A 110 -24.60 -12.67 20.45
CA LYS A 110 -25.26 -12.02 21.60
C LYS A 110 -26.55 -11.27 21.24
N LYS A 111 -26.95 -11.25 19.96
CA LYS A 111 -28.04 -10.42 19.42
C LYS A 111 -27.91 -8.94 19.82
N GLN A 112 -26.69 -8.46 19.98
CA GLN A 112 -26.38 -7.07 20.30
C GLN A 112 -26.14 -6.29 19.00
N CYS A 113 -26.52 -5.01 18.97
CA CYS A 113 -26.09 -4.09 17.92
C CYS A 113 -24.73 -3.48 18.28
N CYS A 114 -23.88 -3.25 17.28
CA CYS A 114 -22.74 -2.35 17.41
C CYS A 114 -23.14 -0.93 16.98
N ALA A 115 -22.21 0.02 16.99
CA ALA A 115 -22.46 1.40 16.56
C ALA A 115 -22.97 1.53 15.11
N TRP A 116 -22.81 0.49 14.29
CA TRP A 116 -23.19 0.45 12.87
C TRP A 116 -24.61 -0.11 12.63
N GLY A 117 -25.35 -0.50 13.67
CA GLY A 117 -26.75 -0.94 13.56
C GLY A 117 -26.99 -2.42 13.85
N LYS A 118 -28.09 -2.98 13.31
CA LYS A 118 -28.50 -4.37 13.57
C LYS A 118 -27.61 -5.37 12.81
N CYS A 119 -27.06 -6.35 13.52
CA CYS A 119 -26.14 -7.34 12.94
C CYS A 119 -26.74 -8.20 11.82
N GLU A 120 -28.04 -8.51 11.88
CA GLU A 120 -28.77 -9.30 10.86
C GLU A 120 -28.63 -8.71 9.43
N ASN A 121 -28.69 -7.38 9.32
CA ASN A 121 -28.64 -6.67 8.04
C ASN A 121 -27.29 -5.97 7.81
N CYS A 122 -26.29 -6.26 8.63
CA CYS A 122 -25.01 -5.57 8.60
C CYS A 122 -24.18 -5.97 7.36
N ALA A 123 -23.60 -4.98 6.68
CA ALA A 123 -22.68 -5.20 5.56
C ALA A 123 -21.19 -5.24 5.99
N ALA A 124 -20.88 -4.94 7.25
CA ALA A 124 -19.49 -4.85 7.72
C ALA A 124 -18.67 -6.13 7.47
N PRO A 125 -19.19 -7.36 7.69
CA PRO A 125 -18.44 -8.58 7.37
C PRO A 125 -18.08 -8.70 5.88
N LEU A 126 -18.98 -8.27 4.99
CA LEU A 126 -18.75 -8.27 3.53
C LEU A 126 -17.71 -7.22 3.13
N LEU A 127 -17.76 -6.05 3.77
CA LEU A 127 -16.75 -5.01 3.57
C LEU A 127 -15.37 -5.47 4.06
N LEU A 128 -15.29 -6.12 5.22
CA LEU A 128 -14.05 -6.69 5.75
C LEU A 128 -13.49 -7.75 4.79
N GLN A 129 -14.34 -8.59 4.20
CA GLN A 129 -13.92 -9.55 3.19
C GLN A 129 -13.37 -8.87 1.93
N LYS A 130 -14.05 -7.82 1.45
CA LYS A 130 -13.54 -7.01 0.34
C LYS A 130 -12.19 -6.38 0.67
N LEU A 131 -12.03 -5.87 1.89
CA LEU A 131 -10.77 -5.31 2.33
C LEU A 131 -9.70 -6.38 2.51
N TYR A 132 -10.03 -7.63 2.80
CA TYR A 132 -9.03 -8.69 2.96
C TYR A 132 -8.63 -9.32 1.62
N ASN A 133 -9.59 -9.55 0.73
CA ASN A 133 -9.43 -10.35 -0.49
C ASN A 133 -9.53 -9.52 -1.79
N GLY A 134 -9.77 -8.21 -1.70
CA GLY A 134 -10.01 -7.33 -2.86
C GLY A 134 -11.40 -7.49 -3.51
N GLU A 135 -12.11 -8.58 -3.24
CA GLU A 135 -13.36 -8.93 -3.92
C GLU A 135 -14.61 -8.69 -3.05
N ILE A 136 -15.67 -8.15 -3.66
CA ILE A 136 -16.97 -7.99 -3.02
C ILE A 136 -17.89 -9.16 -3.38
N ILE A 137 -18.51 -9.79 -2.39
CA ILE A 137 -19.59 -10.75 -2.63
C ILE A 137 -20.91 -10.00 -2.82
N GLU A 138 -21.48 -10.09 -4.01
CA GLU A 138 -22.77 -9.46 -4.34
C GLU A 138 -23.92 -10.46 -4.46
N GLU A 139 -23.62 -11.72 -4.82
CA GLU A 139 -24.63 -12.76 -5.03
C GLU A 139 -25.31 -13.10 -3.69
N LYS A 140 -26.65 -13.08 -3.65
CA LYS A 140 -27.43 -13.14 -2.41
C LYS A 140 -27.20 -14.43 -1.63
N GLU A 141 -27.05 -15.55 -2.33
CA GLU A 141 -26.90 -16.85 -1.71
C GLU A 141 -25.47 -17.01 -1.16
N ALA A 142 -24.47 -16.49 -1.87
CA ALA A 142 -23.09 -16.38 -1.42
C ALA A 142 -22.96 -15.43 -0.21
N VAL A 143 -23.68 -14.31 -0.19
CA VAL A 143 -23.73 -13.39 0.97
C VAL A 143 -24.28 -14.11 2.20
N LYS A 144 -25.41 -14.82 2.06
CA LYS A 144 -26.00 -15.60 3.15
C LYS A 144 -25.05 -16.67 3.65
N LYS A 145 -24.44 -17.43 2.73
CA LYS A 145 -23.47 -18.48 3.05
C LYS A 145 -22.28 -17.91 3.82
N PHE A 146 -21.65 -16.86 3.31
CA PHE A 146 -20.53 -16.21 3.98
C PHE A 146 -20.90 -15.72 5.39
N LYS A 147 -22.05 -15.03 5.53
CA LYS A 147 -22.51 -14.56 6.84
C LYS A 147 -22.76 -15.71 7.81
N ASN A 148 -23.32 -16.82 7.36
CA ASN A 148 -23.51 -18.00 8.18
C ASN A 148 -22.15 -18.59 8.61
N ASP A 149 -21.24 -18.82 7.66
CA ASP A 149 -19.93 -19.41 7.94
C ASP A 149 -19.08 -18.52 8.87
N ALA A 150 -19.17 -17.20 8.71
CA ALA A 150 -18.37 -16.23 9.47
C ALA A 150 -18.98 -15.89 10.85
N LEU A 151 -20.31 -15.87 11.00
CA LEU A 151 -20.98 -15.31 12.18
C LEU A 151 -21.77 -16.31 13.03
N LEU A 152 -22.20 -17.46 12.49
CA LEU A 152 -22.85 -18.52 13.27
C LEU A 152 -21.78 -19.40 13.92
#